data_AF-A0A0L8C607-F1
#
_entry.id   AF-A0A0L8C607-F1
#
_cell.length_a   1.000
_cell.length_b   1.000
_cell.length_c   1.000
_cell.angle_alpha   90.00
_cell.angle_beta   90.00
_cell.angle_gamma   90.00
#
_symmetry.space_group_name_H-M   'P 1'
#
loop_
_entity.id
_entity.type
_entity.pdbx_description
1 polymer ?
#
loop_
_entity_poly.entity_id
_entity_poly.type
_entity_poly.pdbx_seq_one_letter_code
_entity_poly.pdbx_strand_id
1 'polypeptide(L)'
;MTTASSLEPTHHSSASICRGCWDQMRVPIPIRGPLALPFRAFGITRSKMNPNICTICERSFRYVKKQQHITARATILFADMRGFTLLSEQIEALELSEIVSLFQDRCAQAVWAHDGIVNKQMGDGLMAIFNFPIAIKDHARAAIRAAMDIQRSHSAAVNGPKLAFEGALGSTLGVGVGIHSGDVEIGEFSSFRSDFTAIGGTVNLAARLESQAAAGEILMSAETAAQAPDFTNYTETRLLSLKGIEHPVQANVIKTN
;
A
#
# COMPACT_ATOMS: atom_id res chain seq x y z
N MET A 1 -17.59 36.73 0.07
CA MET A 1 -16.16 37.01 0.27
C MET A 1 -15.49 35.70 0.67
N THR A 2 -14.72 35.19 -0.27
CA THR A 2 -13.99 33.94 -0.32
C THR A 2 -12.87 33.91 0.71
N THR A 3 -12.82 32.88 1.55
CA THR A 3 -11.58 32.44 2.21
C THR A 3 -11.33 31.00 1.82
N ALA A 4 -10.59 30.85 0.72
CA ALA A 4 -10.01 29.59 0.29
C ALA A 4 -9.02 29.15 1.38
N SER A 5 -9.39 28.09 2.11
CA SER A 5 -8.45 27.36 2.96
C SER A 5 -7.53 26.57 2.05
N SER A 6 -6.33 27.12 1.84
CA SER A 6 -5.22 26.47 1.15
C SER A 6 -4.92 25.11 1.79
N LEU A 7 -5.16 24.04 1.03
CA LEU A 7 -4.64 22.70 1.31
C LEU A 7 -3.11 22.74 1.27
N GLU A 8 -2.48 22.61 2.44
CA GLU A 8 -1.06 22.32 2.53
C GLU A 8 -0.79 20.91 1.99
N PRO A 9 0.23 20.71 1.14
CA PRO A 9 0.64 19.38 0.74
C PRO A 9 1.18 18.64 1.97
N THR A 10 0.64 17.45 2.22
CA THR A 10 1.15 16.55 3.26
C THR A 10 2.65 16.37 3.08
N HIS A 11 3.43 16.88 4.04
CA HIS A 11 4.89 16.85 4.01
C HIS A 11 5.38 15.39 3.92
N HIS A 12 5.68 14.92 2.71
CA HIS A 12 6.52 13.76 2.52
C HIS A 12 7.85 14.05 3.23
N SER A 13 8.22 13.26 4.23
CA SER A 13 9.59 13.25 4.75
C SER A 13 10.50 12.86 3.59
N SER A 14 11.07 13.86 2.92
CA SER A 14 11.84 13.69 1.70
C SER A 14 13.26 13.29 2.08
N ALA A 15 13.46 12.00 2.35
CA ALA A 15 14.75 11.50 2.83
C ALA A 15 15.89 11.89 1.87
N SER A 16 16.94 12.55 2.37
CA SER A 16 18.12 12.87 1.56
C SER A 16 18.95 11.62 1.26
N ILE A 17 18.92 10.66 2.19
CA ILE A 17 19.58 9.36 2.13
C ILE A 17 18.54 8.26 1.96
N CYS A 18 18.86 7.24 1.17
CA CYS A 18 18.06 6.05 0.99
C CYS A 18 17.82 5.33 2.33
N ARG A 19 16.56 5.26 2.76
CA ARG A 19 16.19 4.59 4.01
C ARG A 19 16.45 3.10 3.96
N GLY A 20 16.08 2.43 2.87
CA GLY A 20 16.28 0.98 2.73
C GLY A 20 17.76 0.57 2.78
N CYS A 21 18.65 1.26 2.06
CA CYS A 21 20.09 0.98 2.11
C CYS A 21 20.69 1.24 3.50
N TRP A 22 20.21 2.29 4.18
CA TRP A 22 20.64 2.58 5.55
C TRP A 22 20.15 1.52 6.54
N ASP A 23 18.87 1.18 6.53
CA ASP A 23 18.28 0.25 7.50
C ASP A 23 18.80 -1.17 7.31
N GLN A 24 18.96 -1.62 6.06
CA GLN A 24 19.35 -3.01 5.74
C GLN A 24 20.86 -3.23 5.74
N MET A 25 21.65 -2.22 5.39
CA MET A 25 23.09 -2.37 5.12
C MET A 25 23.96 -1.31 5.78
N ARG A 26 23.37 -0.31 6.44
CA ARG A 26 24.06 0.86 7.01
C ARG A 26 24.88 1.64 5.96
N VAL A 27 24.42 1.62 4.70
CA VAL A 27 25.07 2.33 3.59
C VAL A 27 24.32 3.64 3.31
N PRO A 28 24.96 4.82 3.48
CA PRO A 28 24.32 6.11 3.27
C PRO A 28 24.31 6.48 1.78
N ILE A 29 23.39 5.90 1.00
CA ILE A 29 23.21 6.24 -0.42
C ILE A 29 22.43 7.56 -0.56
N PRO A 30 23.04 8.67 -1.04
CA PRO A 30 22.31 9.90 -1.31
C PRO A 30 21.35 9.73 -2.49
N ILE A 31 20.09 10.10 -2.29
CA ILE A 31 19.03 9.98 -3.31
C ILE A 31 18.44 11.35 -3.71
N ARG A 32 18.82 12.42 -3.00
CA ARG A 32 18.43 13.81 -3.29
C ARG A 32 19.64 14.74 -3.14
N GLY A 33 19.56 15.90 -3.79
CA GLY A 33 20.60 16.94 -3.74
C GLY A 33 21.83 16.65 -4.60
N PRO A 34 22.85 17.54 -4.57
CA PRO A 34 24.05 17.44 -5.39
C PRO A 34 24.84 16.15 -5.17
N LEU A 35 24.86 15.63 -3.94
CA LEU A 35 25.55 14.39 -3.59
C LEU A 35 24.99 13.14 -4.28
N ALA A 36 23.75 13.20 -4.80
CA ALA A 36 23.14 12.09 -5.53
C ALA A 36 23.58 12.02 -7.01
N LEU A 37 24.23 13.07 -7.56
CA LEU A 37 24.65 13.11 -8.96
C LEU A 37 25.56 11.94 -9.40
N PRO A 38 26.62 11.57 -8.65
CA PRO A 38 27.43 10.42 -9.03
C PRO A 38 26.61 9.12 -9.03
N PHE A 39 25.78 8.91 -8.01
CA PHE A 39 24.91 7.72 -7.90
C PHE A 39 23.95 7.60 -9.09
N ARG A 40 23.34 8.72 -9.50
CA ARG A 40 22.46 8.78 -10.68
C ARG A 40 23.21 8.43 -11.97
N ALA A 41 24.46 8.85 -12.12
CA ALA A 41 25.30 8.49 -13.28
C ALA A 41 25.58 6.98 -13.35
N PHE A 42 25.60 6.29 -12.19
CA PHE A 42 25.69 4.83 -12.09
C PHE A 42 24.32 4.12 -12.09
N GLY A 43 23.23 4.81 -12.43
CA GLY A 43 21.88 4.23 -12.50
C GLY A 43 21.18 4.03 -11.16
N ILE A 44 21.74 4.56 -10.07
CA ILE A 44 21.15 4.55 -8.74
C ILE A 44 20.26 5.79 -8.61
N THR A 45 18.97 5.60 -8.77
CA THR A 45 17.96 6.67 -8.75
C THR A 45 16.90 6.37 -7.69
N ARG A 46 15.92 7.26 -7.53
CA ARG A 46 14.79 7.02 -6.62
C ARG A 46 13.93 5.89 -7.16
N SER A 47 13.49 5.04 -6.24
CA SER A 47 12.54 3.97 -6.49
C SER A 47 11.16 4.52 -6.85
N LYS A 48 10.44 3.78 -7.69
CA LYS A 48 9.02 4.02 -7.98
C LYS A 48 8.12 3.40 -6.90
N MET A 49 8.60 2.37 -6.20
CA MET A 49 7.88 1.69 -5.12
C MET A 49 7.78 2.55 -3.86
N ASN A 50 8.79 3.37 -3.56
CA ASN A 50 8.76 4.43 -2.55
C ASN A 50 9.85 5.50 -2.83
N PRO A 51 9.53 6.81 -2.88
CA PRO A 51 10.49 7.86 -3.20
C PRO A 51 11.59 8.09 -2.14
N ASN A 52 11.54 7.39 -1.00
CA ASN A 52 12.54 7.40 0.06
C ASN A 52 13.52 6.21 0.00
N ILE A 53 13.38 5.34 -1.00
CA ILE A 53 14.37 4.30 -1.30
C ILE A 53 14.97 4.49 -2.71
N CYS A 54 16.07 3.80 -2.99
CA CYS A 54 16.72 3.86 -4.30
C CYS A 54 16.49 2.57 -5.10
N THR A 55 16.84 2.59 -6.38
CA THR A 55 16.74 1.43 -7.28
C THR A 55 17.57 0.22 -6.84
N ILE A 56 18.58 0.38 -5.96
CA ILE A 56 19.28 -0.75 -5.34
C ILE A 56 18.33 -1.55 -4.44
N CYS A 57 17.48 -0.86 -3.68
CA CYS A 57 16.51 -1.53 -2.82
C CYS A 57 15.46 -2.34 -3.63
N GLU A 58 15.20 -1.93 -4.86
CA GLU A 58 14.30 -2.63 -5.79
C GLU A 58 14.99 -3.82 -6.49
N ARG A 59 16.28 -3.68 -6.86
CA ARG A 59 16.95 -4.57 -7.82
C ARG A 59 18.04 -5.46 -7.23
N SER A 60 18.43 -5.29 -5.97
CA SER A 60 19.75 -5.74 -5.51
C SER A 60 19.79 -6.70 -4.34
N PHE A 61 18.72 -7.46 -4.05
CA PHE A 61 18.82 -8.58 -3.09
C PHE A 61 19.78 -9.67 -3.59
N ARG A 62 19.65 -10.04 -4.87
CA ARG A 62 20.49 -11.07 -5.49
C ARG A 62 21.97 -10.70 -5.53
N TYR A 63 22.28 -9.42 -5.78
CA TYR A 63 23.66 -8.93 -5.94
C TYR A 63 24.32 -8.53 -4.63
N VAL A 64 23.56 -8.02 -3.64
CA VAL A 64 24.15 -7.47 -2.41
C VAL A 64 24.06 -8.44 -1.23
N LYS A 65 22.98 -9.23 -1.10
CA LYS A 65 22.88 -10.24 -0.03
C LYS A 65 23.28 -11.66 -0.45
N LYS A 66 23.53 -11.91 -1.76
CA LYS A 66 23.76 -13.26 -2.32
C LYS A 66 22.66 -14.27 -1.97
N GLN A 67 21.46 -13.80 -1.65
CA GLN A 67 20.29 -14.62 -1.34
C GLN A 67 19.21 -14.37 -2.39
N GLN A 68 18.53 -15.43 -2.84
CA GLN A 68 17.43 -15.31 -3.79
C GLN A 68 16.17 -14.79 -3.10
N HIS A 69 15.89 -15.28 -1.89
CA HIS A 69 14.74 -14.90 -1.07
C HIS A 69 15.19 -14.67 0.37
N ILE A 70 14.44 -13.87 1.12
CA ILE A 70 14.60 -13.71 2.55
C ILE A 70 13.27 -13.87 3.27
N THR A 71 13.30 -14.52 4.43
CA THR A 71 12.18 -14.50 5.36
C THR A 71 12.22 -13.19 6.15
N ALA A 72 11.13 -12.43 6.14
CA ALA A 72 10.99 -11.22 6.93
C ALA A 72 9.60 -11.13 7.54
N ARG A 73 9.50 -10.55 8.73
CA ARG A 73 8.21 -10.21 9.34
C ARG A 73 7.73 -8.88 8.76
N ALA A 74 6.56 -8.88 8.13
CA ALA A 74 6.01 -7.72 7.45
C ALA A 74 4.51 -7.59 7.68
N THR A 75 3.97 -6.40 7.40
CA THR A 75 2.52 -6.22 7.21
C THR A 75 2.24 -6.04 5.73
N ILE A 76 1.29 -6.82 5.22
CA ILE A 76 0.80 -6.75 3.86
C ILE A 76 -0.54 -6.04 3.85
N LEU A 77 -0.69 -5.09 2.95
CA LEU A 77 -1.92 -4.36 2.69
C LEU A 77 -2.31 -4.60 1.23
N PHE A 78 -3.58 -4.98 1.02
CA PHE A 78 -4.22 -4.93 -0.28
C PHE A 78 -5.34 -3.89 -0.24
N ALA A 79 -5.46 -3.09 -1.29
CA ALA A 79 -6.55 -2.14 -1.47
C ALA A 79 -7.10 -2.27 -2.89
N ASP A 80 -8.41 -2.19 -3.04
CA ASP A 80 -9.12 -2.44 -4.30
C ASP A 80 -10.39 -1.58 -4.40
N MET A 81 -10.68 -1.03 -5.58
CA MET A 81 -11.88 -0.20 -5.79
C MET A 81 -13.14 -1.06 -5.92
N ARG A 82 -14.10 -0.82 -5.02
CA ARG A 82 -15.44 -1.41 -5.09
C ARG A 82 -16.31 -0.66 -6.08
N GLY A 83 -17.11 -1.43 -6.83
CA GLY A 83 -17.95 -0.90 -7.91
C GLY A 83 -17.19 -0.63 -9.21
N PHE A 84 -15.87 -0.85 -9.27
CA PHE A 84 -15.05 -0.56 -10.45
C PHE A 84 -15.46 -1.34 -11.70
N THR A 85 -15.77 -2.63 -11.58
CA THR A 85 -16.20 -3.44 -12.75
C THR A 85 -17.46 -2.86 -13.39
N LEU A 86 -18.46 -2.51 -12.58
CA LEU A 86 -19.69 -1.89 -13.08
C LEU A 86 -19.41 -0.51 -13.71
N LEU A 87 -18.52 0.27 -13.09
CA LEU A 87 -18.08 1.56 -13.63
C LEU A 87 -17.40 1.40 -15.00
N SER A 88 -16.57 0.38 -15.16
CA SER A 88 -15.79 0.14 -16.38
C SER A 88 -16.65 -0.22 -17.60
N GLU A 89 -17.87 -0.72 -17.38
CA GLU A 89 -18.83 -1.02 -18.46
C GLU A 89 -19.59 0.24 -18.93
N GLN A 90 -19.60 1.30 -18.12
CA GLN A 90 -20.42 2.49 -18.34
C GLN A 90 -19.61 3.72 -18.79
N ILE A 91 -18.29 3.70 -18.63
CA ILE A 91 -17.39 4.82 -18.89
C ILE A 91 -16.45 4.51 -20.05
N GLU A 92 -16.08 5.54 -20.81
CA GLU A 92 -15.09 5.41 -21.88
C GLU A 92 -13.71 5.02 -21.31
N ALA A 93 -12.97 4.19 -22.03
CA ALA A 93 -11.67 3.66 -21.58
C ALA A 93 -10.66 4.75 -21.19
N LEU A 94 -10.68 5.91 -21.84
CA LEU A 94 -9.78 7.03 -21.52
C LEU A 94 -10.08 7.63 -20.15
N GLU A 95 -11.35 7.90 -19.86
CA GLU A 95 -11.79 8.44 -18.57
C GLU A 95 -11.59 7.42 -17.44
N LEU A 96 -11.86 6.13 -17.72
CA LEU A 96 -11.56 5.05 -16.78
C LEU A 96 -10.07 4.98 -16.42
N SER A 97 -9.18 5.15 -17.40
CA SER A 97 -7.73 5.18 -17.19
C SER A 97 -7.31 6.34 -16.29
N GLU A 98 -7.92 7.51 -16.42
CA GLU A 98 -7.64 8.67 -15.55
C GLU A 98 -8.08 8.41 -14.10
N ILE A 99 -9.25 7.77 -13.91
CA ILE A 99 -9.76 7.39 -12.58
C ILE A 99 -8.81 6.40 -11.90
N VAL A 100 -8.40 5.34 -12.62
CA VAL A 100 -7.46 4.34 -12.11
C VAL A 100 -6.12 4.98 -11.76
N SER A 101 -5.59 5.82 -12.65
CA SER A 101 -4.32 6.52 -12.42
C SER A 101 -4.39 7.37 -11.15
N LEU A 102 -5.45 8.16 -10.98
CA LEU A 102 -5.65 9.00 -9.80
C LEU A 102 -5.80 8.16 -8.52
N PHE A 103 -6.55 7.06 -8.57
CA PHE A 103 -6.69 6.14 -7.44
C PHE A 103 -5.33 5.55 -7.04
N GLN A 104 -4.56 5.04 -8.02
CA GLN A 104 -3.25 4.47 -7.78
C GLN A 104 -2.28 5.50 -7.19
N ASP A 105 -2.27 6.73 -7.70
CA ASP A 105 -1.41 7.81 -7.19
C ASP A 105 -1.74 8.16 -5.74
N ARG A 106 -3.03 8.30 -5.41
CA ARG A 106 -3.47 8.62 -4.04
C ARG A 106 -3.11 7.51 -3.07
N CYS A 107 -3.32 6.26 -3.48
CA CYS A 107 -2.97 5.14 -2.62
C CYS A 107 -1.46 5.01 -2.44
N ALA A 108 -0.69 5.23 -3.51
CA ALA A 108 0.77 5.23 -3.43
C ALA A 108 1.27 6.31 -2.46
N GLN A 109 0.72 7.53 -2.54
CA GLN A 109 1.03 8.61 -1.62
C GLN A 109 0.72 8.26 -0.16
N ALA A 110 -0.45 7.66 0.11
CA ALA A 110 -0.84 7.21 1.44
C ALA A 110 0.12 6.13 1.98
N VAL A 111 0.47 5.14 1.15
CA VAL A 111 1.44 4.09 1.51
C VAL A 111 2.82 4.70 1.82
N TRP A 112 3.32 5.61 0.98
CA TRP A 112 4.62 6.25 1.17
C TRP A 112 4.67 7.16 2.40
N ALA A 113 3.56 7.81 2.76
CA ALA A 113 3.48 8.65 3.95
C ALA A 113 3.73 7.88 5.25
N HIS A 114 3.49 6.57 5.24
CA HIS A 114 3.76 5.66 6.36
C HIS A 114 4.89 4.67 6.04
N ASP A 115 5.81 5.06 5.16
CA ASP A 115 7.03 4.32 4.80
C ASP A 115 6.83 2.93 4.20
N GLY A 116 5.59 2.58 3.81
CA GLY A 116 5.32 1.37 3.06
C GLY A 116 5.87 1.47 1.63
N ILE A 117 6.04 0.31 0.99
CA ILE A 117 6.36 0.23 -0.43
C ILE A 117 5.16 -0.26 -1.21
N VAL A 118 4.88 0.37 -2.35
CA VAL A 118 3.90 -0.15 -3.32
C VAL A 118 4.61 -1.23 -4.12
N ASN A 119 4.20 -2.48 -3.91
CA ASN A 119 4.82 -3.63 -4.54
C ASN A 119 4.24 -3.94 -5.91
N LYS A 120 2.90 -3.97 -6.01
CA LYS A 120 2.19 -4.25 -7.24
C LYS A 120 1.00 -3.32 -7.38
N GLN A 121 0.75 -2.92 -8.62
CA GLN A 121 -0.47 -2.25 -9.07
C GLN A 121 -1.16 -3.21 -10.02
N MET A 122 -2.42 -3.52 -9.76
CA MET A 122 -3.18 -4.59 -10.38
C MET A 122 -4.51 -4.02 -10.86
N GLY A 123 -4.48 -3.21 -11.92
CA GLY A 123 -5.66 -2.52 -12.42
C GLY A 123 -6.24 -1.56 -11.38
N ASP A 124 -7.36 -1.94 -10.80
CA ASP A 124 -8.13 -1.24 -9.77
C ASP A 124 -7.68 -1.53 -8.33
N GLY A 125 -6.65 -2.36 -8.16
CA GLY A 125 -6.07 -2.66 -6.86
C GLY A 125 -4.56 -2.42 -6.75
N LEU A 126 -4.06 -2.50 -5.52
CA LEU A 126 -2.63 -2.48 -5.22
C LEU A 126 -2.28 -3.39 -4.04
N MET A 127 -1.02 -3.79 -4.02
CA MET A 127 -0.38 -4.48 -2.91
C MET A 127 0.74 -3.59 -2.34
N ALA A 128 0.75 -3.42 -1.03
CA ALA A 128 1.80 -2.74 -0.30
C ALA A 128 2.45 -3.64 0.77
N ILE A 129 3.73 -3.38 1.02
CA ILE A 129 4.53 -4.09 2.03
C ILE A 129 5.06 -3.06 3.02
N PHE A 130 4.90 -3.34 4.30
CA PHE A 130 5.44 -2.55 5.41
C PHE A 130 6.47 -3.38 6.17
N ASN A 131 7.47 -2.70 6.73
CA ASN A 131 8.66 -3.27 7.40
C ASN A 131 9.73 -3.83 6.45
N PHE A 132 9.61 -3.63 5.14
CA PHE A 132 10.64 -4.02 4.21
C PHE A 132 10.61 -3.22 2.91
N PRO A 133 11.76 -2.79 2.35
CA PRO A 133 13.11 -2.82 2.90
C PRO A 133 13.36 -1.74 3.96
N ILE A 134 12.41 -0.81 4.14
CA ILE A 134 12.45 0.19 5.22
C ILE A 134 12.04 -0.51 6.52
N ALA A 135 12.85 -0.40 7.57
CA ALA A 135 12.51 -0.97 8.87
C ALA A 135 11.48 -0.08 9.57
N ILE A 136 10.38 -0.67 10.01
CA ILE A 136 9.28 0.02 10.68
C ILE A 136 8.91 -0.76 11.93
N LYS A 137 9.29 -0.24 13.11
CA LYS A 137 9.04 -0.89 14.40
C LYS A 137 7.56 -1.24 14.60
N ASP A 138 6.68 -0.29 14.26
CA ASP A 138 5.23 -0.42 14.40
C ASP A 138 4.55 -0.60 13.03
N HIS A 139 5.03 -1.56 12.23
CA HIS A 139 4.60 -1.74 10.84
C HIS A 139 3.09 -2.03 10.67
N ALA A 140 2.46 -2.74 11.62
CA ALA A 140 1.02 -2.95 11.61
C ALA A 140 0.24 -1.63 11.75
N ARG A 141 0.66 -0.76 12.69
CA ARG A 141 0.09 0.58 12.89
C ARG A 141 0.31 1.47 11.67
N ALA A 142 1.49 1.40 11.04
CA ALA A 142 1.79 2.13 9.81
C ALA A 142 0.85 1.72 8.66
N ALA A 143 0.63 0.42 8.47
CA ALA A 143 -0.29 -0.10 7.45
C ALA A 143 -1.74 0.33 7.69
N ILE A 144 -2.22 0.28 8.95
CA ILE A 144 -3.58 0.73 9.30
C ILE A 144 -3.75 2.23 9.02
N ARG A 145 -2.77 3.06 9.37
CA ARG A 145 -2.82 4.50 9.07
C ARG A 145 -2.81 4.77 7.57
N ALA A 146 -2.00 4.05 6.80
CA ALA A 146 -2.02 4.13 5.34
C ALA A 146 -3.39 3.75 4.77
N ALA A 147 -4.03 2.69 5.29
CA ALA A 147 -5.38 2.30 4.90
C ALA A 147 -6.43 3.38 5.22
N MET A 148 -6.36 4.01 6.39
CA MET A 148 -7.23 5.12 6.73
C MET A 148 -7.02 6.33 5.82
N ASP A 149 -5.77 6.62 5.46
CA ASP A 149 -5.44 7.70 4.51
C ASP A 149 -5.99 7.40 3.11
N ILE A 150 -5.89 6.14 2.65
CA ILE A 150 -6.51 5.69 1.39
C ILE A 150 -8.02 5.97 1.40
N GLN A 151 -8.72 5.55 2.47
CA GLN A 151 -10.15 5.78 2.60
C GLN A 151 -10.49 7.27 2.60
N ARG A 152 -9.78 8.08 3.40
CA ARG A 152 -10.00 9.54 3.45
C ARG A 152 -9.76 10.21 2.11
N SER A 153 -8.68 9.86 1.42
CA SER A 153 -8.35 10.40 0.10
C SER A 153 -9.37 9.99 -0.96
N HIS A 154 -9.95 8.79 -0.86
CA HIS A 154 -11.02 8.37 -1.76
C HIS A 154 -12.33 9.13 -1.48
N SER A 155 -12.77 9.21 -0.23
CA SER A 155 -13.98 9.96 0.15
C SER A 155 -13.88 11.44 -0.25
N ALA A 156 -12.71 12.06 -0.13
CA ALA A 156 -12.48 13.42 -0.62
C ALA A 156 -12.50 13.53 -2.17
N ALA A 157 -12.17 12.45 -2.89
CA ALA A 157 -12.25 12.41 -4.35
C ALA A 157 -13.71 12.41 -4.84
N VAL A 158 -14.50 11.49 -4.30
CA VAL A 158 -15.89 11.25 -4.71
C VAL A 158 -16.77 12.46 -4.39
N ASN A 159 -16.52 13.11 -3.25
CA ASN A 159 -17.21 14.34 -2.86
C ASN A 159 -16.67 15.61 -3.56
N GLY A 160 -15.61 15.47 -4.38
CA GLY A 160 -14.97 16.60 -5.06
C GLY A 160 -15.65 16.94 -6.40
N PRO A 161 -15.55 18.20 -6.86
CA PRO A 161 -16.22 18.66 -8.09
C PRO A 161 -15.71 18.01 -9.38
N LYS A 162 -14.58 17.29 -9.33
CA LYS A 162 -13.91 16.69 -10.50
C LYS A 162 -14.38 15.26 -10.81
N LEU A 163 -14.98 14.58 -9.85
CA LEU A 163 -15.41 13.17 -9.91
C LEU A 163 -16.80 13.00 -9.27
N ALA A 164 -17.63 14.05 -9.32
CA ALA A 164 -18.98 14.02 -8.81
C ALA A 164 -19.82 13.02 -9.62
N PHE A 165 -19.75 11.74 -9.25
CA PHE A 165 -20.60 10.69 -9.76
C PHE A 165 -21.98 10.85 -9.13
N GLU A 166 -22.87 11.60 -9.79
CA GLU A 166 -24.25 11.75 -9.34
C GLU A 166 -25.03 10.43 -9.51
N GLY A 167 -25.74 10.00 -8.46
CA GLY A 167 -26.67 8.86 -8.50
C GLY A 167 -26.19 7.58 -7.78
N ALA A 168 -26.61 6.41 -8.29
CA ALA A 168 -26.38 5.09 -7.67
C ALA A 168 -24.90 4.63 -7.68
N LEU A 169 -24.06 5.25 -8.53
CA LEU A 169 -22.63 4.95 -8.62
C LEU A 169 -21.84 5.54 -7.43
N GLY A 170 -22.17 6.76 -6.99
CA GLY A 170 -21.47 7.42 -5.88
C GLY A 170 -21.63 6.73 -4.53
N SER A 171 -22.67 5.90 -4.35
CA SER A 171 -22.94 5.15 -3.11
C SER A 171 -22.33 3.74 -3.08
N THR A 172 -21.86 3.23 -4.22
CA THR A 172 -21.20 1.92 -4.31
C THR A 172 -19.70 2.02 -4.61
N LEU A 173 -19.24 3.20 -5.03
CA LEU A 173 -17.83 3.48 -5.27
C LEU A 173 -17.11 3.74 -3.95
N GLY A 174 -16.16 2.86 -3.63
CA GLY A 174 -15.37 2.95 -2.40
C GLY A 174 -14.12 2.10 -2.51
N VAL A 175 -13.34 2.02 -1.43
CA VAL A 175 -12.17 1.16 -1.38
C VAL A 175 -12.41 0.07 -0.34
N GLY A 176 -12.16 -1.18 -0.71
CA GLY A 176 -12.02 -2.28 0.25
C GLY A 176 -10.55 -2.46 0.57
N VAL A 177 -10.20 -2.59 1.85
CA VAL A 177 -8.81 -2.79 2.27
C VAL A 177 -8.68 -4.02 3.17
N GLY A 178 -7.67 -4.85 2.92
CA GLY A 178 -7.32 -6.02 3.72
C GLY A 178 -5.89 -5.92 4.24
N ILE A 179 -5.69 -6.21 5.53
CA ILE A 179 -4.38 -6.08 6.20
C ILE A 179 -4.08 -7.32 7.05
N HIS A 180 -2.92 -7.93 6.81
CA HIS A 180 -2.42 -9.02 7.64
C HIS A 180 -0.92 -8.91 7.90
N SER A 181 -0.50 -9.30 9.11
CA SER A 181 0.88 -9.18 9.59
C SER A 181 1.41 -10.55 9.95
N GLY A 182 2.55 -10.91 9.37
CA GLY A 182 3.13 -12.24 9.52
C GLY A 182 4.45 -12.37 8.80
N ASP A 183 4.96 -13.59 8.75
CA ASP A 183 6.21 -13.88 8.06
C ASP A 183 5.94 -14.04 6.55
N VAL A 184 6.81 -13.46 5.74
CA VAL A 184 6.75 -13.50 4.28
C VAL A 184 8.10 -13.87 3.70
N GLU A 185 8.06 -14.55 2.57
CA GLU A 185 9.24 -14.76 1.72
C GLU A 185 9.30 -13.64 0.68
N ILE A 186 10.36 -12.85 0.74
CA ILE A 186 10.55 -11.69 -0.14
C ILE A 186 11.73 -11.95 -1.08
N GLY A 187 11.51 -11.79 -2.39
CA GLY A 187 12.56 -12.05 -3.38
C GLY A 187 12.10 -11.90 -4.83
N GLU A 188 12.97 -12.32 -5.74
CA GLU A 188 12.67 -12.50 -7.17
C GLU A 188 12.27 -13.96 -7.41
N PHE A 189 11.03 -14.22 -7.84
CA PHE A 189 10.52 -15.58 -8.01
C PHE A 189 10.42 -16.02 -9.48
N SER A 190 10.94 -15.23 -10.42
CA SER A 190 11.00 -15.57 -11.84
C SER A 190 12.42 -15.39 -12.38
N SER A 191 12.86 -16.37 -13.17
CA SER A 191 14.15 -16.33 -13.87
C SER A 191 14.18 -15.35 -15.04
N PHE A 192 13.00 -14.99 -15.57
CA PHE A 192 12.85 -14.11 -16.74
C PHE A 192 12.32 -12.72 -16.39
N ARG A 193 11.58 -12.59 -15.26
CA ARG A 193 11.10 -11.32 -14.73
C ARG A 193 11.66 -11.09 -13.34
N SER A 194 12.48 -10.07 -13.19
CA SER A 194 13.07 -9.65 -11.91
C SER A 194 12.09 -8.80 -11.08
N ASP A 195 10.81 -9.19 -11.02
CA ASP A 195 9.81 -8.48 -10.24
C ASP A 195 9.95 -8.93 -8.78
N PHE A 196 10.54 -8.04 -7.98
CA PHE A 196 10.63 -8.17 -6.54
C PHE A 196 9.21 -8.23 -5.94
N THR A 197 8.90 -9.25 -5.14
CA THR A 197 7.57 -9.41 -4.49
C THR A 197 7.70 -10.16 -3.17
N ALA A 198 6.65 -10.08 -2.35
CA ALA A 198 6.44 -11.00 -1.24
C ALA A 198 5.51 -12.15 -1.65
N ILE A 199 5.72 -13.34 -1.12
CA ILE A 199 4.84 -14.50 -1.24
C ILE A 199 4.64 -15.17 0.13
N GLY A 200 3.64 -16.05 0.22
CA GLY A 200 3.39 -16.88 1.40
C GLY A 200 1.95 -16.74 1.94
N GLY A 201 1.67 -17.49 3.00
CA GLY A 201 0.35 -17.50 3.66
C GLY A 201 -0.09 -16.10 4.08
N THR A 202 0.84 -15.27 4.55
CA THR A 202 0.57 -13.90 4.99
C THR A 202 0.01 -13.02 3.86
N VAL A 203 0.60 -13.12 2.66
CA VAL A 203 0.14 -12.37 1.48
C VAL A 203 -1.24 -12.86 1.05
N ASN A 204 -1.43 -14.18 1.02
CA ASN A 204 -2.70 -14.78 0.64
C ASN A 204 -3.82 -14.38 1.60
N LEU A 205 -3.58 -14.41 2.91
CA LEU A 205 -4.59 -14.02 3.91
C LEU A 205 -4.95 -12.52 3.79
N ALA A 206 -3.97 -11.64 3.59
CA ALA A 206 -4.24 -10.21 3.37
C ALA A 206 -5.14 -9.99 2.15
N ALA A 207 -4.86 -10.67 1.02
CA ALA A 207 -5.70 -10.59 -0.18
C ALA A 207 -7.11 -11.16 0.05
N ARG A 208 -7.25 -12.23 0.83
CA ARG A 208 -8.57 -12.78 1.18
C ARG A 208 -9.37 -11.86 2.09
N LEU A 209 -8.73 -11.22 3.06
CA LEU A 209 -9.37 -10.20 3.89
C LEU A 209 -9.84 -9.02 3.03
N GLU A 210 -8.99 -8.54 2.12
CA GLU A 210 -9.36 -7.46 1.20
C GLU A 210 -10.60 -7.88 0.42
N SER A 211 -10.62 -9.06 -0.21
CA SER A 211 -11.78 -9.52 -0.99
C SER A 211 -13.11 -9.64 -0.23
N GLN A 212 -13.10 -9.58 1.11
CA GLN A 212 -14.30 -9.57 1.96
C GLN A 212 -14.65 -8.18 2.50
N ALA A 213 -13.81 -7.18 2.26
CA ALA A 213 -14.02 -5.80 2.68
C ALA A 213 -15.03 -5.11 1.75
N ALA A 214 -16.11 -4.58 2.32
CA ALA A 214 -17.01 -3.71 1.57
C ALA A 214 -16.39 -2.33 1.30
N ALA A 215 -17.07 -1.52 0.48
CA ALA A 215 -16.68 -0.13 0.24
C ALA A 215 -16.57 0.63 1.58
N GLY A 216 -15.42 1.26 1.83
CA GLY A 216 -15.17 1.99 3.08
C GLY A 216 -14.78 1.11 4.27
N GLU A 217 -14.61 -0.21 4.08
CA GLU A 217 -14.15 -1.11 5.13
C GLU A 217 -12.64 -1.36 5.06
N ILE A 218 -12.02 -1.44 6.24
CA ILE A 218 -10.66 -1.93 6.43
C ILE A 218 -10.76 -3.18 7.30
N LEU A 219 -10.48 -4.34 6.71
CA LEU A 219 -10.44 -5.63 7.40
C LEU A 219 -9.01 -5.96 7.80
N MET A 220 -8.80 -6.24 9.08
CA MET A 220 -7.51 -6.70 9.59
C MET A 220 -7.67 -8.02 10.35
N SER A 221 -6.72 -8.93 10.16
CA SER A 221 -6.64 -10.16 10.97
C SER A 221 -6.44 -9.84 12.46
N ALA A 222 -6.83 -10.76 13.35
CA ALA A 222 -6.56 -10.66 14.79
C ALA A 222 -5.07 -10.40 15.12
N GLU A 223 -4.12 -10.98 14.37
CA GLU A 223 -2.69 -10.79 14.58
C GLU A 223 -2.21 -9.36 14.31
N THR A 224 -2.82 -8.69 13.33
CA THR A 224 -2.55 -7.28 13.02
C THR A 224 -3.18 -6.38 14.08
N ALA A 225 -4.43 -6.67 14.48
CA ALA A 225 -5.14 -5.93 15.51
C ALA A 225 -4.39 -5.96 16.86
N ALA A 226 -3.85 -7.13 17.24
CA ALA A 226 -3.06 -7.30 18.46
C ALA A 226 -1.76 -6.46 18.46
N GLN A 227 -1.18 -6.19 17.29
CA GLN A 227 0.02 -5.35 17.14
C GLN A 227 -0.29 -3.84 17.12
N ALA A 228 -1.57 -3.47 17.04
CA ALA A 228 -2.02 -2.08 16.98
C ALA A 228 -3.31 -1.89 17.83
N PRO A 229 -3.26 -2.12 19.15
CA PRO A 229 -4.44 -2.14 20.02
C PRO A 229 -5.19 -0.81 20.06
N ASP A 230 -4.52 0.31 19.78
CA ASP A 230 -5.15 1.63 19.77
C ASP A 230 -6.29 1.75 18.74
N PHE A 231 -6.32 0.90 17.71
CA PHE A 231 -7.35 0.90 16.68
C PHE A 231 -8.52 -0.05 16.98
N THR A 232 -8.37 -0.99 17.92
CA THR A 232 -9.39 -2.03 18.15
C THR A 232 -10.67 -1.47 18.79
N ASN A 233 -10.56 -0.35 19.52
CA ASN A 233 -11.72 0.37 20.09
C ASN A 233 -12.72 0.85 19.02
N TYR A 234 -12.30 0.95 17.76
CA TYR A 234 -13.12 1.39 16.64
C TYR A 234 -13.50 0.23 15.70
N THR A 235 -13.31 -1.01 16.16
CA THR A 235 -13.50 -2.20 15.30
C THR A 235 -14.69 -3.04 15.71
N GLU A 236 -15.43 -3.51 14.70
CA GLU A 236 -16.33 -4.65 14.85
C GLU A 236 -15.54 -5.94 14.60
N THR A 237 -15.88 -7.01 15.31
CA THR A 237 -15.31 -8.34 15.02
C THR A 237 -16.23 -9.11 14.08
N ARG A 238 -15.69 -9.65 12.98
CA ARG A 238 -16.38 -10.46 11.99
C ARG A 238 -15.67 -11.80 11.82
N LEU A 239 -16.42 -12.89 11.88
CA LEU A 239 -15.89 -14.22 11.57
C LEU A 239 -16.09 -14.50 10.08
N LEU A 240 -15.01 -14.77 9.36
CA LEU A 240 -15.00 -14.89 7.90
C LEU A 240 -14.59 -16.29 7.45
N SER A 241 -15.38 -16.89 6.58
CA SER A 241 -14.99 -18.11 5.85
C SER A 241 -14.25 -17.72 4.59
N LEU A 242 -12.92 -17.87 4.60
CA LEU A 242 -12.04 -17.42 3.51
C LEU A 242 -11.70 -18.58 2.57
N LYS A 243 -11.71 -18.32 1.26
CA LYS A 243 -11.38 -19.34 0.25
C LYS A 243 -9.97 -19.90 0.47
N GLY A 244 -9.89 -21.22 0.64
CA GLY A 244 -8.63 -21.95 0.83
C GLY A 244 -8.09 -21.92 2.27
N ILE A 245 -8.90 -21.47 3.23
CA ILE A 245 -8.59 -21.53 4.66
C ILE A 245 -9.68 -22.39 5.32
N GLU A 246 -9.27 -23.49 5.96
CA GLU A 246 -10.20 -24.49 6.51
C GLU A 246 -11.03 -23.96 7.68
N HIS A 247 -10.42 -23.10 8.50
CA HIS A 247 -11.04 -22.58 9.72
C HIS A 247 -11.49 -21.14 9.51
N PRO A 248 -12.64 -20.73 10.09
CA PRO A 248 -13.08 -19.36 10.05
C PRO A 248 -12.03 -18.42 10.66
N VAL A 249 -11.76 -17.31 9.98
CA VAL A 249 -10.79 -16.30 10.40
C VAL A 249 -11.51 -15.17 11.10
N GLN A 250 -11.06 -14.81 12.30
CA GLN A 250 -11.52 -13.63 12.98
C GLN A 250 -10.85 -12.38 12.40
N ALA A 251 -11.67 -11.44 11.92
CA ALA A 251 -11.24 -10.16 11.41
C ALA A 251 -11.82 -9.00 12.23
N ASN A 252 -11.02 -7.98 12.45
CA ASN A 252 -11.42 -6.69 12.99
C ASN A 252 -11.71 -5.74 11.81
N VAL A 253 -12.85 -5.08 11.85
CA VAL A 253 -13.36 -4.22 10.77
C VAL A 253 -13.42 -2.79 11.25
N ILE A 254 -12.65 -1.89 10.62
CA ILE A 254 -12.84 -0.44 10.76
C ILE A 254 -13.74 0.02 9.62
N LYS A 255 -14.78 0.79 9.94
CA LYS A 255 -15.65 1.46 8.96
C LYS A 255 -15.30 2.94 8.92
N THR A 256 -14.92 3.44 7.76
CA THR A 256 -14.67 4.86 7.51
C THR A 256 -15.83 5.39 6.66
N ASN A 257 -16.94 5.72 7.30
CA ASN A 257 -18.06 6.42 6.66
C ASN A 257 -17.74 7.91 6.52
#